data_AF-A0A543NFW2-F1
#
_entry.id   AF-A0A543NFW2-F1
#
_cell.length_a   1.000
_cell.length_b   1.000
_cell.length_c   1.000
_cell.angle_alpha   90.00
_cell.angle_beta   90.00
_cell.angle_gamma   90.00
#
_symmetry.space_group_name_H-M   'P 1'
#
loop_
_entity.id
_entity.type
_entity.pdbx_description
1 polymer ?
#
loop_
_entity_poly.entity_id
_entity_poly.type
_entity_poly.pdbx_seq_one_letter_code
_entity_poly.pdbx_strand_id
1 'polypeptide(L)' 'MTDERDLIEYDEPRVLSEAFPDRSAADPCACTVSTCGVVLPADQMTVIKRHHARFAKGYLWAYCPDHFARTQV' A
#
# COMPACT_ATOMS: atom_id res chain seq x y z
N MET A 1 2.25 -19.16 -2.62
CA MET A 1 2.53 -17.75 -2.29
C MET A 1 1.27 -16.99 -2.68
N THR A 2 0.50 -16.51 -1.71
CA THR A 2 -0.76 -15.78 -1.97
C THR A 2 -0.43 -14.40 -2.52
N ASP A 3 -1.18 -13.94 -3.52
CA ASP A 3 -1.03 -12.60 -4.07
C ASP A 3 -1.57 -11.59 -3.05
N GLU A 4 -0.75 -10.63 -2.61
CA GLU A 4 -1.12 -9.59 -1.65
C GLU A 4 -2.39 -8.82 -2.07
N ARG A 5 -2.66 -8.71 -3.38
CA ARG A 5 -3.88 -8.07 -3.90
C ARG A 5 -5.16 -8.81 -3.51
N ASP A 6 -5.08 -10.10 -3.25
CA ASP A 6 -6.24 -10.90 -2.86
C ASP A 6 -6.56 -10.75 -1.36
N LEU A 7 -5.71 -10.05 -0.59
CA LEU A 7 -5.85 -9.88 0.86
C LEU A 7 -6.54 -8.57 1.29
N ILE A 8 -6.75 -7.63 0.36
CA ILE A 8 -7.43 -6.36 0.65
C ILE A 8 -8.47 -6.00 -0.42
N GLU A 9 -9.51 -5.28 0.01
CA GLU A 9 -10.60 -4.82 -0.84
C GLU A 9 -10.22 -3.58 -1.66
N TYR A 10 -10.98 -3.35 -2.74
CA TYR A 10 -10.78 -2.19 -3.61
C TYR A 10 -11.17 -0.90 -2.92
N ASP A 11 -10.35 0.13 -3.12
CA ASP A 11 -10.56 1.49 -2.63
C ASP A 11 -10.75 1.60 -1.10
N GLU A 12 -10.47 0.53 -0.35
CA GLU A 12 -10.48 0.51 1.11
C GLU A 12 -9.04 0.72 1.63
N PRO A 13 -8.74 1.84 2.30
CA PRO A 13 -7.41 2.09 2.85
C PRO A 13 -7.13 1.18 4.06
N ARG A 14 -5.93 0.61 4.10
CA ARG A 14 -5.43 -0.18 5.23
C ARG A 14 -4.02 0.27 5.61
N VAL A 15 -3.64 0.13 6.88
CA VAL A 15 -2.23 0.30 7.26
C VAL A 15 -1.41 -0.83 6.64
N LEU A 16 -0.24 -0.52 6.08
CA LEU A 16 0.58 -1.49 5.34
C LEU A 16 1.01 -2.66 6.23
N SER A 17 1.39 -2.39 7.48
CA SER A 17 1.75 -3.43 8.46
C SER A 17 0.60 -4.34 8.86
N GLU A 18 -0.64 -3.83 8.85
CA GLU A 18 -1.84 -4.61 9.17
C GLU A 18 -2.27 -5.48 7.99
N ALA A 19 -2.22 -4.92 6.78
CA ALA A 19 -2.57 -5.63 5.55
C ALA A 19 -1.52 -6.70 5.19
N PHE A 20 -0.24 -6.38 5.38
CA PHE A 20 0.89 -7.21 5.01
C PHE A 20 1.92 -7.27 6.15
N PRO A 21 1.66 -8.08 7.19
CA PRO A 21 2.56 -8.19 8.35
C PRO A 21 3.99 -8.58 7.97
N ASP A 22 4.16 -9.36 6.92
CA ASP A 22 5.47 -9.77 6.40
C ASP A 22 6.34 -8.57 5.95
N ARG A 23 5.72 -7.46 5.49
CA ARG A 23 6.45 -6.25 5.11
C ARG A 23 6.99 -5.48 6.31
N SER A 24 6.37 -5.61 7.47
CA SER A 24 6.86 -4.99 8.72
C SER A 24 8.17 -5.61 9.20
N ALA A 25 8.42 -6.87 8.84
CA ALA A 25 9.66 -7.59 9.18
C ALA A 25 10.71 -7.52 8.06
N ALA A 26 10.37 -6.94 6.91
CA ALA A 26 11.20 -6.91 5.71
C ALA A 26 12.09 -5.65 5.62
N ASP A 27 13.02 -5.67 4.67
CA ASP A 27 13.95 -4.59 4.34
C ASP A 27 13.21 -3.24 4.13
N PRO A 28 13.75 -2.10 4.60
CA PRO A 28 13.14 -0.78 4.43
C PRO A 28 12.75 -0.46 2.98
N CYS A 29 13.44 -1.04 1.99
CA CYS A 29 13.09 -0.87 0.58
C CYS A 29 11.68 -1.39 0.23
N ALA A 30 11.14 -2.36 0.98
CA ALA A 30 9.78 -2.88 0.82
C ALA A 30 8.69 -1.88 1.29
N CYS A 31 9.09 -0.84 2.02
CA CYS A 31 8.23 0.21 2.56
C CYS A 31 8.48 1.55 1.87
N THR A 32 8.55 1.53 0.54
CA THR A 32 8.73 2.73 -0.29
C THR A 32 7.37 3.28 -0.73
N VAL A 33 7.12 4.56 -0.47
CA VAL A 33 5.91 5.26 -0.90
C VAL A 33 5.88 5.35 -2.42
N SER A 34 4.78 4.89 -3.05
CA SER A 34 4.64 4.86 -4.50
C SER A 34 4.65 6.25 -5.15
N THR A 35 4.17 7.27 -4.43
CA THR A 35 4.03 8.64 -4.97
C THR A 35 5.30 9.47 -4.86
N CYS A 36 5.98 9.47 -3.71
CA CYS A 36 7.13 10.33 -3.44
C CYS A 36 8.45 9.59 -3.20
N GLY A 37 8.44 8.26 -3.20
CA GLY A 37 9.65 7.45 -3.01
C GLY A 37 10.25 7.49 -1.60
N VAL A 38 9.61 8.17 -0.65
CA VAL A 38 10.07 8.19 0.75
C VAL A 38 9.91 6.79 1.34
N VAL A 39 10.89 6.38 2.14
CA VAL A 39 10.84 5.14 2.92
C VAL A 39 10.34 5.47 4.31
N LEU A 40 9.26 4.81 4.74
CA LEU A 40 8.69 4.95 6.07
C LEU A 40 8.48 3.56 6.70
N PRO A 41 8.37 3.47 8.02
CA PRO A 41 7.90 2.25 8.67
C PRO A 41 6.52 1.80 8.14
N ALA A 42 6.30 0.50 8.00
CA ALA A 42 5.06 -0.06 7.44
C ALA A 42 3.80 0.33 8.25
N ASP A 43 3.93 0.57 9.55
CA ASP A 43 2.86 1.06 10.43
C ASP A 43 2.49 2.53 10.22
N GLN A 44 3.33 3.29 9.51
CA GLN A 44 3.08 4.69 9.15
C GLN A 44 2.64 4.86 7.69
N MET A 45 2.51 3.76 6.95
CA MET A 45 2.13 3.76 5.55
C MET A 45 0.72 3.23 5.37
N THR A 46 -0.01 3.82 4.44
CA THR A 46 -1.35 3.37 4.04
C THR A 46 -1.28 2.72 2.67
N VAL A 47 -1.82 1.52 2.52
CA VAL A 47 -1.95 0.83 1.23
C VAL A 47 -3.39 0.84 0.76
N ILE A 48 -3.58 1.02 -0.55
CA ILE A 48 -4.89 0.97 -1.20
C ILE A 48 -4.77 0.15 -2.48
N LYS A 49 -5.73 -0.74 -2.70
CA LYS A 49 -5.90 -1.44 -3.98
C LYS A 49 -6.77 -0.59 -4.90
N ARG A 50 -6.21 -0.12 -6.01
CA ARG A 50 -6.92 0.67 -7.02
C ARG A 50 -7.25 -0.18 -8.25
N HIS A 51 -8.38 0.11 -8.87
CA HIS A 51 -8.73 -0.44 -10.17
C HIS A 51 -7.75 0.03 -11.24
N HIS A 52 -7.39 -0.88 -12.15
CA HIS A 52 -6.55 -0.53 -13.29
C HIS A 52 -6.99 -1.31 -14.53
N ALA A 53 -7.20 -0.62 -15.65
CA ALA A 53 -7.78 -1.20 -16.87
C ALA A 53 -6.99 -2.42 -17.41
N ARG A 54 -5.68 -2.47 -17.17
CA ARG A 54 -4.80 -3.57 -17.62
C ARG A 54 -4.60 -4.69 -16.59
N PHE A 55 -5.07 -4.54 -15.35
CA PHE A 55 -4.84 -5.53 -14.29
C PHE A 55 -6.16 -5.88 -13.62
N ALA A 56 -6.68 -7.07 -13.92
CA ALA A 56 -7.96 -7.55 -13.38
C ALA A 56 -7.99 -7.58 -11.83
N LYS A 57 -6.82 -7.80 -11.20
CA LYS A 57 -6.64 -7.75 -9.74
C LYS A 57 -6.29 -6.36 -9.20
N GLY A 58 -6.23 -5.34 -10.05
CA GLY A 58 -5.83 -3.99 -9.66
C GLY A 58 -4.35 -3.85 -9.31
N TYR A 59 -4.03 -2.71 -8.72
CA TYR A 59 -2.70 -2.34 -8.25
C TYR A 59 -2.73 -1.88 -6.80
N LEU A 60 -1.73 -2.30 -6.04
CA LEU A 60 -1.48 -1.80 -4.69
C LEU A 60 -0.65 -0.51 -4.79
N TRP A 61 -1.13 0.54 -4.16
CA TRP A 61 -0.41 1.78 -3.97
C TRP A 61 -0.18 2.02 -2.50
N ALA A 62 1.07 2.28 -2.12
CA ALA A 62 1.44 2.62 -0.76
C ALA A 62 1.70 4.13 -0.65
N TYR A 63 1.10 4.78 0.33
CA TYR A 63 1.09 6.22 0.54
C TYR A 63 1.71 6.55 1.90
N CYS A 64 2.44 7.66 1.97
CA CYS A 64 2.72 8.29 3.26
C CYS A 64 1.50 9.09 3.75
N PRO A 65 1.44 9.48 5.03
CA PRO A 65 0.31 10.22 5.59
C PRO A 65 -0.01 11.50 4.81
N ASP A 66 1.01 12.25 4.38
CA ASP A 66 0.83 13.49 3.60
C ASP A 66 0.18 13.26 2.23
N HIS A 67 0.66 12.26 1.48
CA HIS A 67 0.12 11.98 0.15
C HIS A 67 -1.25 11.31 0.25
N PHE A 68 -1.46 10.45 1.25
CA PHE A 68 -2.75 9.84 1.50
C PHE A 68 -3.83 10.90 1.74
N ALA A 69 -3.55 11.89 2.61
CA ALA A 69 -4.48 13.00 2.88
C ALA A 69 -4.86 13.79 1.62
N ARG A 70 -3.94 13.93 0.66
CA ARG A 70 -4.20 14.60 -0.64
C ARG A 70 -4.97 13.74 -1.64
N THR A 71 -5.06 12.43 -1.42
CA THR A 71 -5.70 11.48 -2.33
C THR A 71 -7.17 11.21 -1.95
N GLN A 72 -7.64 11.72 -0.79
CA GLN A 72 -9.02 11.59 -0.32
C GLN A 72 -9.95 12.73 -0.78
N VAL A 73 -9.52 13.51 -1.79
CA VAL A 73 -10.29 14.64 -2.37
C VAL A 73 -10.95 14.21 -3.67
#